data_AF-A0A7K5EWC1-F1
#
_entry.id   AF-A0A7K5EWC1-F1
#
_cell.length_a   1.000
_cell.length_b   1.000
_cell.length_c   1.000
_cell.angle_alpha   90.00
_cell.angle_beta   90.00
_cell.angle_gamma   90.00
#
_symmetry.space_group_name_H-M   'P 1'
#
loop_
_entity.id
_entity.type
_entity.pdbx_description
1 polymer ?
#
loop_
_entity_poly.entity_id
_entity_poly.type
_entity_poly.pdbx_seq_one_letter_code
_entity_poly.pdbx_strand_id
1 'polypeptide(L)'
;FSGVLAEDVLRVLLELQETLAATTAWAPGAGRNVSLQDVCYAPLNPTAPGAGDCAVSSVTQYFQNNRSRLALTAWQDDGKDQGTVDWHDHLIYCV
;
A
#
# COMPACT_ATOMS: atom_id res chain seq x y z
N PHE A 1 15.38 -5.74 12.46
CA PHE A 1 14.35 -4.69 12.31
C PHE A 1 13.63 -4.46 13.64
N SER A 2 13.04 -3.28 13.86
CA SER A 2 12.16 -3.02 15.01
C SER A 2 10.88 -3.86 14.91
N GLY A 3 10.28 -4.23 16.04
CA GLY A 3 9.03 -5.01 16.07
C GLY A 3 7.84 -4.31 15.39
N VAL A 4 7.87 -2.98 15.25
CA VAL A 4 6.87 -2.22 14.47
C VAL A 4 6.88 -2.59 12.98
N LEU A 5 8.01 -3.09 12.48
CA LEU A 5 8.16 -3.55 11.10
C LEU A 5 8.00 -5.07 10.98
N ALA A 6 7.49 -5.78 11.98
CA ALA A 6 7.22 -7.21 11.82
C ALA A 6 6.19 -7.43 10.70
N GLU A 7 6.37 -8.48 9.90
CA GLU A 7 5.58 -8.69 8.69
C GLU A 7 4.08 -8.86 8.98
N ASP A 8 3.73 -9.49 10.10
CA ASP A 8 2.35 -9.61 10.58
C ASP A 8 1.72 -8.25 10.90
N VAL A 9 2.48 -7.34 11.52
CA VAL A 9 2.07 -5.95 11.75
C VAL A 9 1.84 -5.23 10.43
N LEU A 10 2.76 -5.37 9.47
CA LEU A 10 2.63 -4.75 8.13
C LEU A 10 1.42 -5.28 7.36
N ARG A 11 1.12 -6.58 7.50
CA ARG A 11 -0.08 -7.20 6.91
C ARG A 11 -1.35 -6.61 7.50
N VAL A 12 -1.48 -6.55 8.83
CA VAL A 12 -2.65 -5.95 9.50
C VAL A 12 -2.81 -4.47 9.15
N LEU A 13 -1.70 -3.72 9.08
CA LEU A 13 -1.69 -2.33 8.63
C LEU A 13 -2.25 -2.20 7.20
N LEU A 14 -1.84 -3.09 6.29
CA LEU A 14 -2.33 -3.10 4.92
C LEU A 14 -3.85 -3.40 4.88
N GLU A 15 -4.35 -4.36 5.65
CA GLU A 15 -5.80 -4.65 5.69
C GLU A 15 -6.61 -3.46 6.21
N LEU A 16 -6.09 -2.78 7.25
CA LEU A 16 -6.70 -1.57 7.78
C LEU A 16 -6.75 -0.47 6.71
N GLN A 17 -5.64 -0.25 6.00
CA GLN A 17 -5.57 0.75 4.94
C GLN A 17 -6.55 0.44 3.79
N GLU A 18 -6.64 -0.82 3.35
CA GLU A 18 -7.61 -1.28 2.34
C GLU A 18 -9.06 -1.00 2.80
N THR A 19 -9.35 -1.28 4.08
CA THR A 19 -10.68 -1.03 4.68
C THR A 19 -11.03 0.46 4.71
N LEU A 20 -10.09 1.31 5.13
CA LEU A 20 -10.27 2.76 5.14
C LEU A 20 -10.45 3.31 3.72
N ALA A 21 -9.66 2.85 2.75
CA ALA A 21 -9.75 3.27 1.35
C ALA A 21 -11.09 2.88 0.70
N ALA A 22 -11.67 1.74 1.10
CA ALA A 22 -12.97 1.26 0.61
C ALA A 22 -14.18 1.92 1.30
N THR A 23 -13.96 2.76 2.32
CA THR A 23 -15.04 3.37 3.08
C THR A 23 -15.88 4.31 2.19
N THR A 24 -17.20 4.24 2.38
CA THR A 24 -18.16 5.13 1.72
C THR A 24 -19.07 5.80 2.76
N ALA A 25 -19.51 7.02 2.48
CA ALA A 25 -20.45 7.74 3.32
C ALA A 25 -21.60 8.34 2.48
N TRP A 26 -22.82 8.28 3.01
CA TRP A 26 -23.96 8.96 2.39
C TRP A 26 -23.78 10.48 2.49
N ALA A 27 -23.79 11.18 1.35
CA ALA A 27 -23.69 12.62 1.30
C ALA A 27 -25.02 13.22 0.83
N PRO A 28 -25.85 13.79 1.74
CA PRO A 28 -27.16 14.35 1.37
C PRO A 28 -27.09 15.42 0.28
N GLY A 29 -26.05 16.25 0.28
CA GLY A 29 -25.86 17.30 -0.74
C GLY A 29 -25.55 16.77 -2.14
N ALA A 30 -24.99 15.55 -2.25
CA ALA A 30 -24.74 14.90 -3.52
C ALA A 30 -25.83 13.89 -3.91
N GLY A 31 -26.74 13.55 -2.98
CA GLY A 31 -27.79 12.55 -3.17
C GLY A 31 -27.25 11.13 -3.44
N ARG A 32 -26.02 10.82 -3.03
CA ARG A 32 -25.36 9.52 -3.26
C ARG A 32 -24.36 9.17 -2.15
N ASN A 33 -23.92 7.92 -2.14
CA ASN A 33 -22.70 7.55 -1.42
C ASN A 33 -21.48 8.14 -2.11
N VAL A 34 -20.59 8.72 -1.30
CA VAL A 34 -19.30 9.28 -1.67
C VAL A 34 -18.22 8.34 -1.14
N SER A 35 -17.21 8.10 -1.94
CA SER A 35 -16.05 7.26 -1.68
C SER A 35 -14.78 8.10 -1.57
N LEU A 36 -13.65 7.49 -1.19
CA LEU A 36 -12.38 8.21 -1.06
C LEU A 36 -11.97 8.91 -2.38
N GLN A 37 -12.11 8.25 -3.52
CA GLN A 37 -11.74 8.81 -4.83
C GLN A 37 -12.56 10.05 -5.24
N ASP A 38 -13.74 10.25 -4.65
CA ASP A 38 -14.58 11.42 -4.94
C ASP A 38 -14.05 12.71 -4.30
N VAL A 39 -13.18 12.60 -3.29
CA VAL A 39 -12.74 13.73 -2.45
C VAL A 39 -11.23 13.80 -2.23
N CYS A 40 -10.48 12.75 -2.58
CA CYS A 40 -9.05 12.68 -2.34
C CYS A 40 -8.27 13.62 -3.27
N TYR A 41 -7.08 14.01 -2.81
CA TYR A 41 -6.09 14.64 -3.68
C TYR A 41 -5.42 13.55 -4.55
N ALA A 42 -5.47 13.73 -5.87
CA ALA A 42 -4.87 12.83 -6.87
C ALA A 42 -3.93 13.61 -7.80
N PRO A 43 -2.61 13.60 -7.56
CA PRO A 43 -1.67 14.49 -8.26
C PRO A 43 -1.48 14.13 -9.74
N LEU A 44 -1.62 12.86 -10.13
CA LEU A 44 -1.34 12.39 -11.49
C LEU A 44 -2.59 12.31 -12.38
N ASN A 45 -3.75 12.05 -11.80
CA ASN A 45 -5.03 11.94 -12.52
C ASN A 45 -6.14 12.74 -11.80
N PRO A 46 -6.05 14.08 -11.79
CA PRO A 46 -6.90 14.93 -10.95
C PRO A 46 -8.36 15.04 -11.41
N THR A 47 -8.67 14.73 -12.67
CA THR A 47 -10.02 14.95 -13.23
C THR A 47 -10.94 13.74 -13.08
N ALA A 48 -10.39 12.52 -13.11
CA ALA A 48 -11.16 11.29 -12.98
C ALA A 48 -10.34 10.22 -12.25
N PRO A 49 -9.97 10.45 -10.98
CA PRO A 49 -9.13 9.53 -10.24
C PRO A 49 -9.84 8.20 -9.97
N GLY A 50 -9.11 7.11 -10.10
CA GLY A 50 -9.47 5.85 -9.45
C GLY A 50 -8.98 5.82 -8.00
N ALA A 51 -9.41 4.83 -7.22
CA ALA A 51 -8.96 4.64 -5.85
C ALA A 51 -7.42 4.54 -5.70
N GLY A 52 -6.73 4.00 -6.71
CA GLY A 52 -5.26 3.90 -6.74
C GLY A 52 -4.53 5.22 -7.04
N ASP A 53 -5.25 6.25 -7.49
CA ASP A 53 -4.68 7.57 -7.79
C ASP A 53 -4.66 8.49 -6.56
N CYS A 54 -5.38 8.13 -5.49
CA CYS A 54 -5.42 8.90 -4.25
C CYS A 54 -4.06 8.90 -3.55
N ALA A 55 -3.60 10.09 -3.14
CA ALA A 55 -2.36 10.25 -2.41
C ALA A 55 -2.48 9.71 -0.97
N VAL A 56 -2.06 8.45 -0.77
CA VAL A 56 -1.97 7.79 0.54
C VAL A 56 -0.52 7.42 0.81
N SER A 57 0.07 8.01 1.85
CA SER A 57 1.47 7.78 2.24
C SER A 57 1.56 6.77 3.37
N SER A 58 2.20 5.63 3.11
CA SER A 58 2.40 4.54 4.07
C SER A 58 3.60 3.68 3.65
N VAL A 59 4.19 2.94 4.60
CA VAL A 59 5.26 1.97 4.31
C VAL A 59 4.79 0.86 3.36
N THR A 60 3.50 0.52 3.39
CA THR A 60 2.91 -0.50 2.49
C THR A 60 2.92 -0.05 1.03
N GLN A 61 3.12 1.25 0.75
CA GLN A 61 3.20 1.80 -0.59
C GLN A 61 4.43 1.32 -1.36
N TYR A 62 5.54 0.97 -0.67
CA TYR A 62 6.71 0.36 -1.30
C TYR A 62 6.40 -0.99 -1.96
N PHE A 63 5.33 -1.65 -1.49
CA PHE A 63 4.78 -2.89 -2.04
C PHE A 63 3.49 -2.63 -2.83
N GLN A 64 3.22 -1.36 -3.17
CA GLN A 64 2.04 -0.89 -3.90
C GLN A 64 0.72 -1.38 -3.27
N ASN A 65 0.68 -1.44 -1.93
CA ASN A 65 -0.45 -1.95 -1.16
C ASN A 65 -0.92 -3.34 -1.62
N ASN A 66 0.02 -4.20 -2.03
CA ASN A 66 -0.28 -5.52 -2.54
C ASN A 66 0.27 -6.60 -1.61
N ARG A 67 -0.64 -7.38 -1.01
CA ARG A 67 -0.29 -8.46 -0.07
C ARG A 67 0.65 -9.50 -0.68
N SER A 68 0.45 -9.84 -1.95
CA SER A 68 1.29 -10.83 -2.63
C SER A 68 2.71 -10.31 -2.87
N ARG A 69 2.89 -8.99 -3.06
CA ARG A 69 4.21 -8.37 -3.18
C ARG A 69 4.95 -8.33 -1.84
N LEU A 70 4.25 -8.02 -0.75
CA LEU A 70 4.81 -8.07 0.61
C LEU A 70 5.22 -9.50 1.00
N ALA A 71 4.46 -10.50 0.58
CA ALA A 71 4.71 -11.91 0.88
C ALA A 71 5.78 -12.57 -0.03
N LEU A 72 6.30 -11.85 -1.02
CA LEU A 72 7.13 -12.43 -2.05
C LEU A 72 8.55 -12.69 -1.53
N THR A 73 9.06 -13.88 -1.82
CA THR A 73 10.46 -14.25 -1.62
C THR A 73 11.08 -14.63 -2.96
N ALA A 74 12.36 -14.34 -3.16
CA ALA A 74 13.10 -14.74 -4.34
C ALA A 74 14.46 -15.32 -3.98
N TRP A 75 14.94 -16.28 -4.76
CA TRP A 75 16.33 -16.73 -4.65
C TRP A 75 17.23 -15.78 -5.43
N GLN A 76 18.33 -15.34 -4.83
CA GLN A 76 19.29 -14.44 -5.44
C GLN A 76 20.66 -15.12 -5.60
N ASP A 77 21.24 -14.95 -6.79
CA ASP A 77 22.61 -15.32 -7.13
C ASP A 77 23.21 -14.19 -7.99
N ASP A 78 23.72 -13.14 -7.32
CA ASP A 78 24.22 -11.90 -7.93
C ASP A 78 25.73 -11.69 -7.71
N GLY A 79 26.47 -12.77 -7.45
CA GLY A 79 27.91 -12.72 -7.14
C GLY A 79 28.24 -12.27 -5.71
N LYS A 80 27.23 -12.07 -4.86
CA LYS A 80 27.36 -12.00 -3.40
C LYS A 80 27.01 -13.34 -2.75
N ASP A 81 26.90 -13.36 -1.42
CA ASP A 81 26.38 -14.51 -0.69
C ASP A 81 24.99 -14.87 -1.22
N GLN A 82 24.86 -16.11 -1.69
CA GLN A 82 23.62 -16.64 -2.22
C GLN A 82 22.60 -16.81 -1.09
N GLY A 83 21.34 -16.49 -1.37
CA GLY A 83 20.31 -16.56 -0.35
C GLY A 83 18.91 -16.25 -0.87
N THR A 84 17.95 -16.38 0.03
CA THR A 84 16.58 -15.92 -0.22
C THR A 84 16.48 -14.47 0.21
N VAL A 85 16.02 -13.61 -0.69
CA VAL A 85 15.66 -12.23 -0.43
C VAL A 85 14.16 -12.10 -0.26
N ASP A 86 13.74 -11.14 0.55
CA ASP A 86 12.34 -10.91 0.90
C ASP A 86 12.01 -9.41 1.01
N TRP A 87 10.91 -9.10 1.69
CA TRP A 87 10.45 -7.72 1.88
C TRP A 87 11.43 -6.85 2.66
N HIS A 88 12.29 -7.42 3.51
CA HIS A 88 13.28 -6.67 4.27
C HIS A 88 14.29 -6.01 3.32
N ASP A 89 14.77 -6.77 2.34
CA ASP A 89 15.72 -6.30 1.33
C ASP A 89 15.09 -5.21 0.45
N HIS A 90 13.87 -5.45 -0.03
CA HIS A 90 13.12 -4.48 -0.83
C HIS A 90 12.84 -3.19 -0.06
N LEU A 91 12.49 -3.30 1.22
CA LEU A 91 12.26 -2.14 2.07
C LEU A 91 13.54 -1.32 2.21
N ILE A 92 14.67 -1.94 2.60
CA ILE A 92 15.96 -1.25 2.73
C ILE A 92 16.38 -0.58 1.42
N TYR A 93 16.08 -1.18 0.28
CA TYR A 93 16.41 -0.59 -1.01
C TYR A 93 15.59 0.67 -1.34
N CYS A 94 14.34 0.77 -0.85
CA CYS A 94 13.41 1.84 -1.20
C CYS A 94 13.42 3.05 -0.25
N VAL A 95 13.91 2.92 0.99
CA VAL A 95 14.10 4.03 1.94
C VAL A 95 15.47 4.67 1.82
#